data_AF-C8PK94-F1
#
_entry.id   AF-C8PK94-F1
#
_cell.length_a   1.000
_cell.length_b   1.000
_cell.length_c   1.000
_cell.angle_alpha   90.00
_cell.angle_beta   90.00
_cell.angle_gamma   90.00
#
_symmetry.space_group_name_H-M   'P 1'
#
loop_
_entity.id
_entity.type
_entity.pdbx_description
1 polymer ?
#
loop_
_entity_poly.entity_id
_entity_poly.type
_entity_poly.pdbx_seq_one_letter_code
_entity_poly.pdbx_strand_id
1 'polypeptide(L)'
;MEEKDKALKKIDKASEFFGLDSSKRTVFEISQGEDNEKKLTLKSGSWSDEEPWFGIDENNEVHTMISIKSLANLIAATKNAMQENFNLKLERSILQHTPVDFGDAWIVCMDEIRRLTGANPSAKRLSLDVDAVVSRVKSLHPNLFIDIEELIKTKAGGRE
;
A
#
# COMPACT_ATOMS: atom_id res chain seq x y z
N MET A 1 18.07 1.94 33.94
CA MET A 1 19.04 2.25 32.86
C MET A 1 18.74 1.44 31.60
N GLU A 2 18.38 0.16 31.73
CA GLU A 2 18.04 -0.75 30.61
C GLU A 2 16.84 -0.32 29.74
N GLU A 3 15.79 0.28 30.31
CA GLU A 3 14.58 0.59 29.54
C GLU A 3 14.68 1.86 28.67
N LYS A 4 15.36 2.90 29.17
CA LYS A 4 15.63 4.12 28.37
C LYS A 4 16.51 3.79 27.15
N ASP A 5 17.44 2.85 27.28
CA ASP A 5 18.26 2.36 26.18
C ASP A 5 17.43 1.58 25.14
N LYS A 6 16.37 0.86 25.56
CA LYS A 6 15.44 0.19 24.64
C LYS A 6 14.59 1.20 23.86
N ALA A 7 14.11 2.27 24.49
CA ALA A 7 13.31 3.31 23.82
C ALA A 7 14.13 4.07 22.77
N LEU A 8 15.38 4.44 23.09
CA LEU A 8 16.30 5.07 22.14
C LEU A 8 16.58 4.18 20.92
N LYS A 9 16.81 2.86 21.13
CA LYS A 9 16.97 1.90 20.02
C LYS A 9 15.73 1.78 19.13
N LYS A 10 14.52 1.91 19.69
CA LYS A 10 13.28 1.95 18.89
C LYS A 10 13.24 3.22 18.03
N ILE A 11 13.66 4.36 18.58
CA ILE A 11 13.74 5.62 17.84
C ILE A 11 14.81 5.56 16.74
N ASP A 12 15.98 4.95 17.01
CA ASP A 12 17.02 4.76 15.99
C ASP A 12 16.48 3.98 14.79
N LYS A 13 15.86 2.83 15.05
CA LYS A 13 15.22 2.02 14.00
C LYS A 13 14.12 2.77 13.25
N ALA A 14 13.31 3.55 13.95
CA ALA A 14 12.26 4.34 13.33
C ALA A 14 12.86 5.45 12.45
N SER A 15 13.91 6.13 12.93
CA SER A 15 14.60 7.19 12.21
C SER A 15 15.24 6.66 10.92
N GLU A 16 15.90 5.50 10.98
CA GLU A 16 16.42 4.80 9.79
C GLU A 16 15.30 4.46 8.80
N PHE A 17 14.17 3.93 9.29
CA PHE A 17 13.02 3.60 8.46
C PHE A 17 12.43 4.83 7.75
N PHE A 18 12.38 5.98 8.43
CA PHE A 18 11.92 7.24 7.86
C PHE A 18 12.98 7.95 7.01
N GLY A 19 14.21 7.41 6.93
CA GLY A 19 15.31 8.03 6.19
C GLY A 19 15.85 9.30 6.83
N LEU A 20 15.61 9.49 8.13
CA LEU A 20 16.11 10.64 8.89
C LEU A 20 17.58 10.44 9.27
N ASP A 21 18.33 11.54 9.23
CA ASP A 21 19.66 11.58 9.83
C ASP A 21 19.53 11.47 11.36
N SER A 22 20.21 10.48 11.95
CA SER A 22 20.28 10.26 13.39
C SER A 22 20.68 11.51 14.21
N SER A 23 21.36 12.49 13.59
CA SER A 23 21.78 13.74 14.20
C SER A 23 20.69 14.83 14.24
N LYS A 24 19.62 14.70 13.45
CA LYS A 24 18.55 15.69 13.31
C LYS A 24 17.22 15.28 13.94
N ARG A 25 17.22 14.23 14.76
CA ARG A 25 15.99 13.73 15.39
C ARG A 25 15.56 14.60 16.57
N THR A 26 14.29 14.99 16.55
CA THR A 26 13.64 15.64 17.68
C THR A 26 13.02 14.60 18.59
N VAL A 27 13.43 14.59 19.86
CA VAL A 27 12.92 13.67 20.88
C VAL A 27 12.40 14.46 22.07
N PHE A 28 11.16 14.18 22.48
CA PHE A 28 10.53 14.72 23.67
C PHE A 28 10.06 13.62 24.62
N GLU A 29 10.01 13.94 25.91
CA GLU A 29 9.41 13.10 26.94
C GLU A 29 7.96 13.54 27.12
N ILE A 30 7.03 12.58 27.16
CA ILE A 30 5.61 12.78 27.42
C ILE A 30 5.34 12.38 28.87
N SER A 31 4.99 13.35 29.71
CA SER A 31 4.61 13.10 31.10
C SER A 31 3.18 13.56 31.36
N GLN A 32 2.54 13.01 32.40
CA GLN A 32 1.26 13.52 32.89
C GLN A 32 1.42 14.95 33.42
N GLY A 33 0.52 15.84 33.00
CA GLY A 33 0.36 17.19 33.55
C GLY A 33 -0.73 17.24 34.62
N GLU A 34 -1.31 18.41 34.84
CA GLU A 34 -2.50 18.55 35.70
C GLU A 34 -3.75 18.05 34.96
N ASP A 35 -4.65 17.37 35.68
CA ASP A 35 -5.90 16.81 35.17
C ASP A 35 -5.75 16.00 33.86
N ASN A 36 -6.26 16.52 32.74
CA ASN A 36 -6.32 15.87 31.42
C ASN A 36 -5.26 16.42 30.46
N GLU A 37 -4.13 16.91 30.98
CA GLU A 37 -3.04 17.44 30.19
C GLU A 37 -1.86 16.47 30.10
N LYS A 38 -1.15 16.51 28.96
CA LYS A 38 0.16 15.89 28.79
C LYS A 38 1.20 16.98 28.59
N LYS A 39 2.31 16.89 29.31
CA LYS A 39 3.44 17.80 29.18
C LYS A 39 4.48 17.18 28.27
N LEU A 40 4.91 17.95 27.27
CA LEU A 40 5.95 17.57 26.32
C LEU A 40 7.24 18.31 26.69
N THR A 41 8.25 17.56 27.10
CA THR A 41 9.56 18.13 27.48
C THR A 41 10.59 17.72 26.44
N LEU A 42 11.08 18.68 25.66
CA LEU A 42 12.12 18.46 24.66
C LEU A 42 13.40 17.93 25.34
N LYS A 43 13.90 16.78 24.89
CA LYS A 43 15.13 16.15 25.39
C LYS A 43 16.30 16.31 24.41
N SER A 44 16.01 16.30 23.11
CA SER A 44 17.02 16.52 22.05
C SER A 44 16.38 17.05 20.77
N GLY A 45 17.16 17.74 19.94
CA GLY A 45 16.72 18.35 18.70
C GLY A 45 15.99 19.68 18.90
N SER A 46 15.14 20.04 17.95
CA SER A 46 14.35 21.27 17.95
C SER A 46 12.95 21.04 17.40
N TRP A 47 11.99 21.85 17.86
CA TRP A 47 10.64 21.94 17.26
C TRP A 47 10.64 22.53 15.84
N SER A 48 11.78 23.03 15.37
CA SER A 48 11.96 23.49 13.99
C SER A 48 12.61 22.45 13.08
N ASP A 49 13.07 21.32 13.63
CA ASP A 49 13.76 20.29 12.87
C ASP A 49 12.76 19.44 12.07
N GLU A 50 13.30 18.66 11.13
CA GLU A 50 12.54 17.81 10.23
C GLU A 50 11.67 16.80 11.00
N GLU A 51 10.42 16.66 10.57
CA GLU A 51 9.50 15.63 11.04
C GLU A 51 9.89 14.25 10.46
N PRO A 52 9.54 13.13 11.13
CA PRO A 52 8.81 13.00 12.39
C PRO A 52 9.56 13.41 13.66
N TRP A 53 8.81 13.97 14.62
CA TRP A 53 9.29 14.13 16.01
C TRP A 53 8.86 12.92 16.85
N PHE A 54 9.71 12.50 17.78
CA PHE A 54 9.51 11.29 18.57
C PHE A 54 9.21 11.61 20.04
N GLY A 55 8.20 10.96 20.59
CA GLY A 55 7.81 11.07 21.99
C GLY A 55 8.06 9.77 22.75
N ILE A 56 8.64 9.84 23.94
CA ILE A 56 8.73 8.69 24.86
C ILE A 56 7.79 8.97 26.03
N ASP A 57 6.83 8.10 26.27
CA ASP A 57 5.92 8.23 27.41
C ASP A 57 6.45 7.57 28.70
N GLU A 58 5.66 7.69 29.77
CA GLU A 58 5.97 7.16 31.11
C GLU A 58 6.12 5.63 31.13
N ASN A 59 5.55 4.92 30.15
CA ASN A 59 5.63 3.48 29.98
C ASN A 59 6.78 3.05 29.06
N ASN A 60 7.67 3.98 28.66
CA ASN A 60 8.70 3.78 27.65
C ASN A 60 8.15 3.35 26.27
N GLU A 61 6.90 3.69 25.96
CA GLU A 61 6.37 3.55 24.61
C GLU A 61 6.79 4.74 23.76
N VAL A 62 7.10 4.45 22.49
CA VAL A 62 7.57 5.45 21.53
C VAL A 62 6.42 5.82 20.62
N HIS A 63 6.08 7.10 20.64
CA HIS A 63 5.08 7.74 19.82
C HIS A 63 5.75 8.68 18.81
N THR A 64 4.99 9.12 17.81
CA THR A 64 5.49 10.05 16.80
C THR A 64 4.48 11.14 16.50
N MET A 65 4.99 12.34 16.18
CA MET A 65 4.20 13.48 15.75
C MET A 65 4.70 13.93 14.37
N ILE A 66 3.74 14.12 13.47
CA ILE A 66 3.93 14.63 12.12
C ILE A 66 2.84 15.65 11.82
N SER A 67 3.09 16.58 10.91
CA SER A 67 2.07 17.50 10.43
C SER A 67 0.99 16.75 9.66
N ILE A 68 -0.20 17.35 9.62
CA ILE A 68 -1.33 16.87 8.80
C ILE A 68 -0.91 16.75 7.33
N LYS A 69 -0.05 17.65 6.85
CA LYS A 69 0.48 17.62 5.48
C LYS A 69 1.33 16.37 5.24
N SER A 70 2.27 16.08 6.14
CA SER A 70 3.10 14.87 6.07
C SER A 70 2.25 13.60 6.12
N LEU A 71 1.26 13.54 7.01
CA LEU A 71 0.32 12.41 7.10
C LEU A 71 -0.51 12.25 5.82
N ALA A 72 -1.05 13.33 5.26
CA ALA A 72 -1.82 13.31 4.03
C ALA A 72 -0.97 12.80 2.84
N ASN A 73 0.28 13.24 2.76
CA ASN A 73 1.22 12.78 1.74
C ASN A 73 1.53 11.28 1.88
N LEU A 74 1.75 10.79 3.10
CA LEU A 74 1.97 9.37 3.37
C LEU A 74 0.76 8.53 2.95
N ILE A 75 -0.45 8.97 3.30
CA ILE A 75 -1.69 8.28 2.92
C ILE A 75 -1.86 8.29 1.40
N ALA A 76 -1.58 9.41 0.73
CA ALA A 76 -1.68 9.51 -0.73
C ALA A 76 -0.67 8.60 -1.44
N ALA A 77 0.59 8.62 -1.00
CA ALA A 77 1.64 7.74 -1.53
C ALA A 77 1.27 6.26 -1.35
N THR A 78 0.76 5.89 -0.18
CA THR A 78 0.30 4.52 0.10
C THR A 78 -0.85 4.12 -0.82
N LYS A 79 -1.87 4.99 -0.98
CA LYS A 79 -3.00 4.74 -1.90
C LYS A 79 -2.53 4.56 -3.35
N ASN A 80 -1.60 5.38 -3.80
CA ASN A 80 -1.04 5.29 -5.14
C ASN A 80 -0.28 3.97 -5.34
N ALA A 81 0.59 3.59 -4.40
CA ALA A 81 1.33 2.33 -4.45
C ALA A 81 0.39 1.11 -4.45
N MET A 82 -0.66 1.14 -3.62
CA MET A 82 -1.69 0.09 -3.61
C MET A 82 -2.43 0.00 -4.95
N GLN A 83 -2.77 1.15 -5.56
CA GLN A 83 -3.44 1.20 -6.85
C GLN A 83 -2.56 0.71 -7.99
N GLU A 84 -1.28 1.05 -7.98
CA GLU A 84 -0.29 0.56 -8.94
C GLU A 84 -0.10 -0.95 -8.80
N ASN A 85 0.05 -1.46 -7.57
CA ASN A 85 0.17 -2.90 -7.31
C ASN A 85 -1.06 -3.67 -7.81
N PHE A 86 -2.26 -3.11 -7.63
CA PHE A 86 -3.48 -3.68 -8.18
C PHE A 86 -3.45 -3.74 -9.71
N ASN A 87 -3.07 -2.63 -10.37
CA ASN A 87 -3.00 -2.57 -11.83
C ASN A 87 -2.01 -3.59 -12.39
N LEU A 88 -0.82 -3.72 -11.79
CA LEU A 88 0.20 -4.68 -12.19
C LEU A 88 -0.29 -6.13 -12.02
N LYS A 89 -1.01 -6.43 -10.95
CA LYS A 89 -1.63 -7.76 -10.76
C LYS A 89 -2.66 -8.06 -11.85
N LEU A 90 -3.49 -7.08 -12.19
CA LEU A 90 -4.49 -7.22 -13.25
C LEU A 90 -3.84 -7.44 -14.61
N GLU A 91 -2.85 -6.62 -14.95
CA GLU A 91 -2.08 -6.75 -16.18
C GLU A 91 -1.46 -8.13 -16.29
N ARG A 92 -0.75 -8.58 -15.25
CA ARG A 92 -0.14 -9.91 -15.20
C ARG A 92 -1.16 -11.01 -15.42
N SER A 93 -2.31 -10.94 -14.75
CA SER A 93 -3.35 -11.97 -14.83
C SER A 93 -3.99 -12.03 -16.22
N ILE A 94 -4.27 -10.89 -16.84
CA ILE A 94 -4.77 -10.81 -18.23
C ILE A 94 -3.75 -11.44 -19.18
N LEU A 95 -2.47 -11.07 -19.08
CA LEU A 95 -1.40 -11.62 -19.93
C LEU A 95 -1.25 -13.14 -19.79
N GLN A 96 -1.37 -13.67 -18.57
CA GLN A 96 -1.35 -15.13 -18.32
C GLN A 96 -2.49 -15.87 -19.03
N HIS A 97 -3.61 -15.20 -19.27
CA HIS A 97 -4.74 -15.76 -20.02
C HIS A 97 -4.64 -15.56 -21.54
N THR A 98 -3.53 -14.97 -22.03
CA THR A 98 -3.23 -14.76 -23.46
C THR A 98 -4.34 -13.98 -24.18
N PRO A 99 -4.43 -12.67 -23.98
CA PRO A 99 -5.47 -11.87 -24.60
C PRO A 99 -5.26 -11.79 -26.13
N VAL A 100 -6.34 -11.74 -26.90
CA VAL A 100 -6.28 -11.45 -28.34
C VAL A 100 -5.88 -10.00 -28.55
N ASP A 101 -6.53 -9.09 -27.82
CA ASP A 101 -6.17 -7.67 -27.69
C ASP A 101 -6.14 -7.29 -26.20
N PHE A 102 -5.00 -6.79 -25.74
CA PHE A 102 -4.82 -6.45 -24.33
C PHE A 102 -5.69 -5.26 -23.90
N GLY A 103 -5.85 -4.26 -24.76
CA GLY A 103 -6.63 -3.06 -24.46
C GLY A 103 -8.11 -3.39 -24.24
N ASP A 104 -8.67 -4.22 -25.12
CA ASP A 104 -10.06 -4.67 -25.01
C ASP A 104 -10.27 -5.53 -23.75
N ALA A 105 -9.40 -6.51 -23.51
CA ALA A 105 -9.47 -7.36 -22.32
C ALA A 105 -9.34 -6.53 -21.03
N TRP A 106 -8.47 -5.52 -21.02
CA TRP A 106 -8.28 -4.60 -19.90
C TRP A 106 -9.55 -3.80 -19.60
N ILE A 107 -10.18 -3.20 -20.61
CA ILE A 107 -11.40 -2.40 -20.45
C ILE A 107 -12.52 -3.26 -19.86
N VAL A 108 -12.75 -4.45 -20.41
CA VAL A 108 -13.81 -5.37 -19.95
C VAL A 108 -13.54 -5.86 -18.52
N CYS A 109 -12.29 -6.19 -18.18
CA CYS A 109 -11.94 -6.54 -16.80
C CYS A 109 -12.17 -5.38 -15.82
N MET A 110 -11.80 -4.16 -16.22
CA MET A 110 -12.00 -2.97 -15.41
C MET A 110 -13.48 -2.65 -15.18
N ASP A 111 -14.32 -2.85 -16.19
CA ASP A 111 -15.77 -2.68 -16.06
C ASP A 111 -16.39 -3.73 -15.14
N GLU A 112 -15.94 -4.99 -15.22
CA GLU A 112 -16.38 -6.02 -14.29
C GLU A 112 -15.95 -5.72 -12.84
N ILE A 113 -14.74 -5.18 -12.64
CA ILE A 113 -14.27 -4.72 -11.32
C ILE A 113 -15.15 -3.58 -10.79
N ARG A 114 -15.49 -2.60 -11.63
CA ARG A 114 -16.40 -1.49 -11.25
C ARG A 114 -17.78 -2.03 -10.85
N ARG A 115 -18.29 -3.01 -11.58
CA ARG A 115 -19.57 -3.68 -11.27
C ARG A 115 -19.52 -4.40 -9.92
N LEU A 116 -18.42 -5.08 -9.59
CA LEU A 116 -18.24 -5.80 -8.32
C LEU A 116 -18.04 -4.86 -7.12
N THR A 117 -17.43 -3.70 -7.33
CA THR A 117 -17.09 -2.75 -6.25
C THR A 117 -18.21 -1.74 -5.94
N GLY A 118 -19.10 -1.46 -6.90
CA GLY A 118 -20.29 -0.65 -6.71
C GLY A 118 -19.98 0.78 -6.21
N ALA A 119 -20.78 1.28 -5.26
CA ALA A 119 -20.71 2.67 -4.77
C ALA A 119 -19.41 3.04 -4.01
N ASN A 120 -18.53 2.08 -3.68
CA ASN A 120 -17.24 2.35 -3.03
C ASN A 120 -16.08 1.70 -3.83
N PRO A 121 -15.70 2.29 -4.98
CA PRO A 121 -14.78 1.68 -5.94
C PRO A 121 -13.39 1.44 -5.35
N SER A 122 -12.83 2.44 -4.66
CA SER A 122 -11.42 2.42 -4.25
C SER A 122 -11.12 1.47 -3.09
N ALA A 123 -12.02 1.38 -2.10
CA ALA A 123 -11.78 0.57 -0.91
C ALA A 123 -11.94 -0.93 -1.18
N LYS A 124 -12.96 -1.33 -1.97
CA LYS A 124 -13.22 -2.74 -2.28
C LYS A 124 -12.30 -3.28 -3.35
N ARG A 125 -11.82 -2.45 -4.28
CA ARG A 125 -10.92 -2.86 -5.36
C ARG A 125 -9.63 -3.49 -4.84
N LEU A 126 -9.09 -2.96 -3.74
CA LEU A 126 -7.81 -3.39 -3.18
C LEU A 126 -7.86 -4.78 -2.51
N SER A 127 -9.04 -5.31 -2.22
CA SER A 127 -9.24 -6.64 -1.62
C SER A 127 -9.78 -7.68 -2.61
N LEU A 128 -9.90 -7.35 -3.90
CA LEU A 128 -10.42 -8.27 -4.90
C LEU A 128 -9.38 -9.33 -5.27
N ASP A 129 -9.88 -10.55 -5.48
CA ASP A 129 -9.13 -11.58 -6.20
C ASP A 129 -9.17 -11.28 -7.70
N VAL A 130 -8.04 -10.77 -8.20
CA VAL A 130 -7.86 -10.38 -9.60
C VAL A 130 -7.94 -11.58 -10.53
N ASP A 131 -7.40 -12.74 -10.13
CA ASP A 131 -7.37 -13.92 -10.99
C ASP A 131 -8.77 -14.51 -11.18
N ALA A 132 -9.58 -14.47 -10.11
CA ALA A 132 -11.00 -14.84 -10.19
C ALA A 132 -11.79 -13.92 -11.13
N VAL A 133 -11.49 -12.62 -11.13
CA VAL A 133 -12.12 -11.65 -12.05
C VAL A 133 -11.76 -11.98 -13.50
N VAL A 134 -10.47 -12.14 -13.82
CA VAL A 134 -10.03 -12.43 -15.20
C VAL A 134 -10.59 -13.76 -15.70
N SER A 135 -10.61 -14.78 -14.85
CA SER A 135 -11.21 -16.10 -15.18
C SER A 135 -12.69 -15.99 -15.52
N ARG A 136 -13.42 -15.16 -14.78
CA ARG A 136 -14.84 -14.89 -15.04
C ARG A 136 -15.03 -14.11 -16.34
N VAL A 137 -14.20 -13.11 -16.60
CA VAL A 137 -14.25 -12.33 -17.84
C VAL A 137 -13.96 -13.23 -19.05
N LYS A 138 -12.96 -14.12 -18.97
CA LYS A 138 -12.69 -15.12 -20.01
C LYS A 138 -13.89 -16.04 -20.26
N SER A 139 -14.61 -16.43 -19.20
CA SER A 139 -15.81 -17.27 -19.34
C SER A 139 -16.98 -16.52 -19.99
N LEU A 140 -17.14 -15.23 -19.72
CA LEU A 140 -18.20 -14.40 -20.28
C LEU A 140 -17.89 -13.89 -21.70
N HIS A 141 -16.62 -13.68 -22.00
CA HIS A 141 -16.11 -13.12 -23.25
C HIS A 141 -14.93 -13.95 -23.77
N PRO A 142 -15.16 -15.21 -24.19
CA PRO A 142 -14.08 -16.08 -24.64
C PRO A 142 -13.33 -15.53 -25.84
N ASN A 143 -14.01 -14.72 -26.69
CA ASN A 143 -13.41 -14.06 -27.85
C ASN A 143 -12.31 -13.05 -27.52
N LEU A 144 -12.17 -12.63 -26.26
CA LEU A 144 -11.11 -11.72 -25.83
C LEU A 144 -9.79 -12.44 -25.53
N PHE A 145 -9.81 -13.78 -25.45
CA PHE A 145 -8.65 -14.59 -25.07
C PHE A 145 -8.41 -15.69 -26.10
N ILE A 146 -7.14 -16.04 -26.28
CA ILE A 146 -6.76 -17.11 -27.19
C ILE A 146 -7.03 -18.45 -26.52
N ASP A 147 -7.80 -19.31 -27.19
CA ASP A 147 -7.89 -20.72 -26.85
C ASP A 147 -6.77 -21.51 -27.53
N ILE A 148 -5.70 -21.75 -26.77
CA ILE A 148 -4.54 -22.48 -27.25
C ILE A 148 -4.90 -23.94 -27.57
N GLU A 149 -5.84 -24.55 -26.84
CA GLU A 149 -6.25 -25.93 -27.09
C GLU A 149 -7.00 -26.05 -28.42
N GLU A 150 -7.89 -25.10 -28.69
CA GLU A 150 -8.57 -24.98 -29.97
C GLU A 150 -7.56 -24.78 -31.10
N LEU A 151 -6.62 -23.82 -30.97
CA LEU A 151 -5.58 -23.58 -31.97
C LEU A 151 -4.73 -24.81 -32.29
N ILE A 152 -4.39 -25.62 -31.28
CA ILE A 152 -3.61 -26.85 -31.46
C ILE A 152 -4.44 -27.92 -32.19
N LYS A 153 -5.72 -28.08 -31.84
CA LYS A 153 -6.63 -29.03 -32.51
C LYS A 153 -6.84 -28.67 -33.98
N THR A 154 -7.05 -27.40 -34.29
CA THR A 154 -7.26 -26.93 -35.67
C THR A 154 -6.00 -27.09 -36.54
N LYS A 155 -4.80 -26.94 -35.96
CA LYS A 155 -3.52 -27.21 -36.67
C LYS A 155 -3.21 -28.71 -36.81
N ALA A 156 -3.63 -29.55 -35.86
CA ALA A 156 -3.41 -30.99 -35.92
C ALA A 156 -4.34 -31.69 -36.93
N GLY A 157 -5.58 -31.20 -37.11
CA GLY A 157 -6.53 -31.73 -38.09
C GLY A 157 -6.36 -31.23 -39.54
N GLY A 158 -5.41 -30.32 -39.80
CA GLY A 158 -5.15 -29.74 -41.12
C GLY A 158 -3.97 -30.37 -41.89
N ARG A 159 -3.49 -31.54 -41.45
CA ARG A 159 -2.50 -32.36 -42.17
C ARG A 159 -3.17 -33.65 -42.66
N GLU A 160 -3.99 -33.53 -43.69
CA GLU A 160 -4.36 -34.64 -44.60
C GLU A 160 -4.16 -34.17 -46.04
#